data_AF-A0AAE0H9X5-F1
#
_entry.id   AF-A0AAE0H9X5-F1
#
_cell.length_a   1.000
_cell.length_b   1.000
_cell.length_c   1.000
_cell.angle_alpha   90.00
_cell.angle_beta   90.00
_cell.angle_gamma   90.00
#
_symmetry.space_group_name_H-M   'P 1'
#
loop_
_entity.id
_entity.type
_entity.pdbx_description
1 polymer ?
#
loop_
_entity_poly.entity_id
_entity_poly.type
_entity_poly.pdbx_seq_one_letter_code
_entity_poly.pdbx_strand_id
1 'polypeptide(L)'
;MARGNGRRAGKPTTEIDYSALEDQDYRHGGSGHESQASPVKCTNGIELSDFVRNWKGLKYFVFAFLGMGLAGAAFFLAVAVAVIVRSVTTDNTGFDPGHPDFALYKNSRFKECYNLVPDTQNCTAIRAGLRAHSTRLSNEFGYVDNTAGWAVYGSAERRENPPIYDWCQIVSCFNGFKIIPSEARPSATILPDIVCWWIVMATCASALYHTGKQLWAAYQSKDKPCEGRREISWLDWILIAYDIGGPILFWWVSFGLFAADPAQSATIALTAWVAAWKLGSVTKYHPYSCALQYHPRARVWIPRLLNLMALLQWAGGVYIMVVYLGDLSSKGSTLTSYDCLASGVAAAPGSTSCSAADLCSKTPLFRNLDLRYGDTSQIGGRYTLLAFFWTWTLMAITPFIFLLIGWLGSKLVGDSSEKMKEDARYIWRVVNLGPHFYIAFTTLICVGFSVAYAVHMLQTWDSTRNREAPFTFHYECNALHVELSPWRNFLDLSEYSRAYRIVKMAFVA
;
A
#
# COMPACT_ATOMS: atom_id res chain seq x y z
N MET A 1 71.94 40.48 -29.75
CA MET A 1 71.80 39.05 -30.09
C MET A 1 71.28 38.30 -28.88
N ALA A 2 70.22 37.52 -29.08
CA ALA A 2 69.34 36.98 -28.06
C ALA A 2 69.73 35.56 -27.60
N ARG A 3 69.51 35.27 -26.30
CA ARG A 3 69.13 33.97 -25.71
C ARG A 3 68.36 34.34 -24.41
N GLY A 4 67.11 34.00 -24.14
CA GLY A 4 66.29 32.87 -24.57
C GLY A 4 66.06 31.91 -23.39
N ASN A 5 65.37 32.35 -22.32
CA ASN A 5 64.99 31.48 -21.20
C ASN A 5 63.50 31.12 -21.29
N GLY A 6 63.24 29.84 -21.56
CA GLY A 6 61.90 29.26 -21.65
C GLY A 6 61.26 29.03 -20.29
N ARG A 7 60.01 29.47 -20.13
CA ARG A 7 59.10 29.02 -19.07
C ARG A 7 58.43 27.71 -19.52
N ARG A 8 58.58 26.64 -18.74
CA ARG A 8 57.74 25.44 -18.87
C ARG A 8 56.33 25.77 -18.42
N ALA A 9 55.37 25.51 -19.30
CA ALA A 9 53.94 25.51 -18.97
C ALA A 9 53.62 24.31 -18.07
N GLY A 10 53.13 24.58 -16.86
CA GLY A 10 52.49 23.57 -16.02
C GLY A 10 51.09 23.27 -16.56
N LYS A 11 50.75 21.98 -16.69
CA LYS A 11 49.41 21.51 -17.03
C LYS A 11 48.40 21.97 -15.95
N PRO A 12 47.17 22.37 -16.32
CA PRO A 12 46.10 22.55 -15.36
C PRO A 12 45.57 21.17 -14.95
N THR A 13 45.84 20.75 -13.72
CA THR A 13 45.16 19.62 -13.08
C THR A 13 43.81 20.10 -12.59
N THR A 14 42.75 19.66 -13.25
CA THR A 14 41.36 19.76 -12.77
C THR A 14 41.11 18.68 -11.73
N GLU A 15 41.66 18.86 -10.54
CA GLU A 15 41.30 18.06 -9.38
C GLU A 15 40.79 19.05 -8.33
N ILE A 16 39.48 19.07 -8.12
CA ILE A 16 38.86 19.85 -7.05
C ILE A 16 39.20 19.11 -5.77
N ASP A 17 40.15 19.65 -5.00
CA ASP A 17 40.51 19.13 -3.69
C ASP A 17 39.38 19.44 -2.70
N TYR A 18 38.47 18.49 -2.53
CA TYR A 18 37.36 18.59 -1.56
C TYR A 18 37.84 18.54 -0.10
N SER A 19 39.10 18.15 0.17
CA SER A 19 39.63 18.11 1.54
C SER A 19 39.92 19.51 2.11
N ALA A 20 40.18 20.49 1.25
CA ALA A 20 40.41 21.88 1.64
C ALA A 20 39.13 22.63 2.09
N LEU A 21 37.94 22.12 1.72
CA LEU A 21 36.64 22.67 2.14
C LEU A 21 36.14 22.08 3.47
N GLU A 22 36.58 20.88 3.87
CA GLU A 22 36.25 20.31 5.19
C GLU A 22 37.13 20.88 6.32
N ASP A 23 38.34 21.37 6.02
CA ASP A 23 39.30 21.83 7.03
C ASP A 23 39.14 23.33 7.40
N GLN A 24 38.40 24.12 6.62
CA GLN A 24 38.11 25.54 6.95
C GLN A 24 37.01 25.68 8.01
N ASP A 25 36.06 24.75 8.12
CA ASP A 25 35.01 24.80 9.15
C ASP A 25 35.46 24.28 10.52
N TYR A 26 36.62 23.62 10.61
CA TYR A 26 37.12 23.04 11.87
C TYR A 26 38.14 23.90 12.64
N ARG A 27 38.76 24.92 12.03
CA ARG A 27 39.89 25.67 12.64
C ARG A 27 39.55 26.97 13.38
N HIS A 28 38.28 27.31 13.59
CA HIS A 28 37.90 28.49 14.39
C HIS A 28 37.48 28.21 15.85
N GLY A 29 37.75 27.02 16.38
CA GLY A 29 37.42 26.64 17.76
C GLY A 29 38.59 26.69 18.77
N GLY A 30 39.49 27.67 18.69
CA GLY A 30 40.73 27.62 19.48
C GLY A 30 41.36 28.96 19.84
N SER A 31 40.60 29.89 20.41
CA SER A 31 41.17 30.92 21.29
C SER A 31 40.12 31.43 22.28
N GLY A 32 40.52 31.50 23.55
CA GLY A 32 39.67 31.80 24.70
C GLY A 32 39.21 33.26 24.76
N HIS A 33 38.21 33.59 23.96
CA HIS A 33 37.25 34.62 24.29
C HIS A 33 35.87 33.98 24.32
N GLU A 34 35.05 34.36 25.30
CA GLU A 34 33.59 34.21 25.29
C GLU A 34 33.07 34.78 23.98
N SER A 35 33.07 33.93 22.95
CA SER A 35 32.34 34.19 21.74
C SER A 35 30.88 34.12 22.16
N GLN A 36 30.26 35.29 22.21
CA GLN A 36 28.85 35.41 21.90
C GLN A 36 28.64 34.58 20.64
N ALA A 37 28.19 33.33 20.82
CA ALA A 37 27.82 32.45 19.74
C ALA A 37 26.77 33.22 18.95
N SER A 38 27.18 33.78 17.80
CA SER A 38 26.25 34.43 16.89
C SER A 38 25.12 33.42 16.69
N PRO A 39 23.87 33.79 16.98
CA PRO A 39 22.77 32.84 16.97
C PRO A 39 22.78 32.18 15.60
N VAL A 40 23.12 30.89 15.58
CA VAL A 40 23.25 30.12 14.34
C VAL A 40 21.91 30.23 13.66
N LYS A 41 21.86 31.06 12.61
CA LYS A 41 20.62 31.32 11.87
C LYS A 41 20.16 29.98 11.34
N CYS A 42 19.00 29.54 11.79
CA CYS A 42 18.40 28.35 11.25
C CYS A 42 18.32 28.46 9.74
N THR A 43 18.63 27.36 9.05
CA THR A 43 18.13 27.16 7.71
C THR A 43 16.62 27.10 7.89
N ASN A 44 15.97 28.25 7.69
CA ASN A 44 14.52 28.38 7.78
C ASN A 44 13.92 27.26 6.92
N GLY A 45 12.73 26.75 7.32
CA GLY A 45 12.01 25.73 6.54
C GLY A 45 12.00 26.08 5.06
N ILE A 46 11.86 25.07 4.18
CA ILE A 46 12.01 25.12 2.70
C ILE A 46 12.15 26.53 2.16
N GLU A 47 13.24 26.81 1.44
CA GLU A 47 13.38 28.04 0.63
C GLU A 47 12.24 28.12 -0.39
N LEU A 48 11.07 28.55 0.08
CA LEU A 48 9.92 28.89 -0.71
C LEU A 48 10.35 30.12 -1.48
N SER A 49 10.32 30.01 -2.80
CA SER A 49 10.53 31.17 -3.66
C SER A 49 9.61 32.29 -3.19
N ASP A 50 10.03 33.54 -3.35
CA ASP A 50 9.24 34.70 -2.91
C ASP A 50 7.82 34.67 -3.53
N PHE A 51 7.68 34.04 -4.70
CA PHE A 51 6.40 33.68 -5.32
C PHE A 51 5.46 32.90 -4.38
N VAL A 52 5.95 31.83 -3.75
CA VAL A 52 5.12 30.98 -2.87
C VAL A 52 4.87 31.66 -1.52
N ARG A 53 5.85 32.39 -0.99
CA ARG A 53 5.69 33.15 0.27
C ARG A 53 4.64 34.28 0.13
N ASN A 54 4.57 34.93 -1.02
CA ASN A 54 3.61 36.00 -1.28
C ASN A 54 2.19 35.48 -1.57
N TRP A 55 2.03 34.19 -1.84
CA TRP A 55 0.73 33.61 -2.14
C TRP A 55 -0.05 33.28 -0.86
N LYS A 56 -0.63 34.31 -0.21
CA LYS A 56 -1.47 34.14 1.00
C LYS A 56 -2.62 33.16 0.79
N GLY A 57 -3.15 33.06 -0.43
CA GLY A 57 -4.17 32.08 -0.81
C GLY A 57 -3.71 30.63 -0.71
N LEU A 58 -2.45 30.34 -1.05
CA LEU A 58 -1.89 28.99 -0.96
C LEU A 58 -1.87 28.48 0.48
N LYS A 59 -1.57 29.36 1.46
CA LYS A 59 -1.61 29.02 2.88
C LYS A 59 -3.00 28.46 3.25
N TYR A 60 -4.06 29.21 2.99
CA TYR A 60 -5.42 28.80 3.32
C TYR A 60 -5.86 27.57 2.53
N PHE A 61 -5.46 27.47 1.27
CA PHE A 61 -5.74 26.31 0.42
C PHE A 61 -5.10 25.03 0.97
N VAL A 62 -3.81 25.08 1.34
CA VAL A 62 -3.14 23.93 1.96
C VAL A 62 -3.73 23.60 3.31
N PHE A 63 -4.06 24.58 4.16
CA PHE A 63 -4.74 24.30 5.44
C PHE A 63 -6.13 23.70 5.28
N ALA A 64 -6.91 24.16 4.30
CA ALA A 64 -8.20 23.56 3.97
C ALA A 64 -8.03 22.10 3.52
N PHE A 65 -7.02 21.81 2.70
CA PHE A 65 -6.70 20.45 2.30
C PHE A 65 -6.22 19.57 3.45
N LEU A 66 -5.41 20.11 4.36
CA LEU A 66 -5.00 19.42 5.57
C LEU A 66 -6.23 19.04 6.40
N GLY A 67 -7.17 19.97 6.58
CA GLY A 67 -8.42 19.73 7.30
C GLY A 67 -9.29 18.65 6.64
N MET A 68 -9.52 18.74 5.34
CA MET A 68 -10.29 17.75 4.58
C MET A 68 -9.63 16.36 4.59
N GLY A 69 -8.30 16.31 4.44
CA GLY A 69 -7.54 15.07 4.47
C GLY A 69 -7.65 14.34 5.82
N LEU A 70 -7.50 15.09 6.92
CA LEU A 70 -7.66 14.55 8.28
C LEU A 70 -9.09 14.10 8.56
N ALA A 71 -10.09 14.88 8.15
CA ALA A 71 -11.50 14.52 8.32
C ALA A 71 -11.85 13.24 7.54
N GLY A 72 -11.39 13.12 6.30
CA GLY A 72 -11.61 11.91 5.50
C GLY A 72 -10.87 10.69 6.04
N ALA A 73 -9.65 10.85 6.56
CA ALA A 73 -8.92 9.78 7.22
C ALA A 73 -9.62 9.30 8.51
N ALA A 74 -10.12 10.23 9.33
CA ALA A 74 -10.89 9.92 10.53
C ALA A 74 -12.21 9.21 10.19
N PHE A 75 -12.92 9.65 9.14
CA PHE A 75 -14.12 8.99 8.65
C PHE A 75 -13.84 7.55 8.22
N PHE A 76 -12.81 7.32 7.40
CA PHE A 76 -12.41 5.97 6.99
C PHE A 76 -12.09 5.08 8.19
N LEU A 77 -11.32 5.59 9.16
CA LEU A 77 -10.97 4.84 10.37
C LEU A 77 -12.22 4.48 11.19
N ALA A 78 -13.13 5.43 11.39
CA ALA A 78 -14.36 5.19 12.12
C ALA A 78 -15.21 4.09 11.46
N VAL A 79 -15.34 4.12 10.13
CA VAL A 79 -16.05 3.07 9.37
C VAL A 79 -15.32 1.73 9.47
N ALA A 80 -14.00 1.68 9.26
CA ALA A 80 -13.23 0.45 9.34
C ALA A 80 -13.32 -0.20 10.73
N VAL A 81 -13.21 0.59 11.80
CA VAL A 81 -13.40 0.12 13.18
C VAL A 81 -14.82 -0.38 13.39
N ALA A 82 -15.83 0.33 12.89
CA ALA A 82 -17.22 -0.11 12.99
C ALA A 82 -17.45 -1.45 12.26
N VAL A 83 -16.90 -1.63 11.05
CA VAL A 83 -16.94 -2.90 10.31
C VAL A 83 -16.34 -4.01 11.19
N ILE A 84 -15.11 -3.80 11.68
CA ILE A 84 -14.39 -4.78 12.50
C ILE A 84 -15.20 -5.14 13.75
N VAL A 85 -15.67 -4.15 14.51
CA VAL A 85 -16.43 -4.37 15.75
C VAL A 85 -17.73 -5.13 15.47
N ARG A 86 -18.45 -4.81 14.39
CA ARG A 86 -19.68 -5.52 14.04
C ARG A 86 -19.42 -6.94 13.57
N SER A 87 -18.47 -7.15 12.66
CA SER A 87 -18.05 -8.49 12.21
C SER A 87 -17.69 -9.38 13.41
N VAL A 88 -17.08 -8.80 14.44
CA VAL A 88 -16.72 -9.48 15.69
C VAL A 88 -17.92 -9.79 16.59
N THR A 89 -18.92 -8.90 16.66
CA THR A 89 -20.01 -8.98 17.64
C THR A 89 -21.27 -9.68 17.14
N THR A 90 -21.63 -9.53 15.86
CA THR A 90 -22.89 -10.06 15.31
C THR A 90 -22.70 -11.27 14.42
N ASP A 91 -21.61 -11.30 13.64
CA ASP A 91 -21.49 -12.22 12.50
C ASP A 91 -20.74 -13.52 12.86
N ASN A 92 -20.27 -13.66 14.11
CA ASN A 92 -19.42 -14.76 14.54
C ASN A 92 -19.88 -15.50 15.81
N THR A 93 -21.19 -15.50 16.09
CA THR A 93 -21.75 -16.31 17.18
C THR A 93 -21.85 -17.78 16.75
N GLY A 94 -20.97 -18.65 17.28
CA GLY A 94 -21.00 -20.11 17.03
C GLY A 94 -19.81 -20.69 16.24
N PHE A 95 -18.72 -19.95 16.10
CA PHE A 95 -17.58 -20.32 15.27
C PHE A 95 -16.46 -21.08 16.02
N ASP A 96 -15.93 -22.14 15.40
CA ASP A 96 -14.75 -22.89 15.84
C ASP A 96 -13.85 -23.25 14.63
N PRO A 97 -12.66 -22.61 14.47
CA PRO A 97 -11.71 -22.98 13.42
C PRO A 97 -11.19 -24.42 13.52
N GLY A 98 -11.28 -25.03 14.71
CA GLY A 98 -10.91 -26.43 14.93
C GLY A 98 -11.95 -27.43 14.45
N HIS A 99 -13.14 -26.99 14.08
CA HIS A 99 -14.20 -27.88 13.61
C HIS A 99 -13.93 -28.35 12.17
N PRO A 100 -14.10 -29.65 11.83
CA PRO A 100 -13.80 -30.18 10.49
C PRO A 100 -14.55 -29.49 9.34
N ASP A 101 -15.77 -29.02 9.59
CA ASP A 101 -16.55 -28.25 8.61
C ASP A 101 -15.87 -26.95 8.20
N PHE A 102 -15.03 -26.37 9.04
CA PHE A 102 -14.33 -25.13 8.73
C PHE A 102 -13.43 -25.30 7.51
N ALA A 103 -12.64 -26.39 7.49
CA ALA A 103 -11.77 -26.73 6.38
C ALA A 103 -12.54 -27.01 5.08
N LEU A 104 -13.87 -27.19 5.10
CA LEU A 104 -14.70 -27.45 3.93
C LEU A 104 -15.47 -26.21 3.47
N TYR A 105 -16.16 -25.55 4.39
CA TYR A 105 -17.21 -24.57 4.08
C TYR A 105 -16.91 -23.13 4.50
N LYS A 106 -15.89 -22.92 5.34
CA LYS A 106 -15.32 -21.61 5.67
C LYS A 106 -16.38 -20.60 6.11
N ASN A 107 -16.83 -20.71 7.37
CA ASN A 107 -17.78 -19.80 8.03
C ASN A 107 -18.87 -19.17 7.14
N SER A 108 -19.42 -19.91 6.17
CA SER A 108 -20.37 -19.43 5.16
C SER A 108 -21.61 -20.32 5.12
N ARG A 109 -22.67 -19.90 4.41
CA ARG A 109 -23.88 -20.72 4.26
C ARG A 109 -23.75 -21.75 3.14
N PHE A 110 -22.52 -22.02 2.66
CA PHE A 110 -22.28 -22.96 1.58
C PHE A 110 -22.87 -24.34 1.87
N LYS A 111 -22.67 -24.86 3.09
CA LYS A 111 -23.23 -26.16 3.48
C LYS A 111 -24.75 -26.19 3.40
N GLU A 112 -25.42 -25.12 3.83
CA GLU A 112 -26.88 -25.02 3.79
C GLU A 112 -27.39 -25.01 2.34
N CYS A 113 -26.77 -24.19 1.49
CA CYS A 113 -27.21 -23.99 0.12
C CYS A 113 -26.82 -25.14 -0.83
N TYR A 114 -25.69 -25.80 -0.58
CA TYR A 114 -25.26 -27.00 -1.31
C TYR A 114 -26.23 -28.17 -1.15
N ASN A 115 -26.89 -28.26 0.02
CA ASN A 115 -27.84 -29.33 0.33
C ASN A 115 -29.27 -29.03 -0.11
N LEU A 116 -29.54 -27.87 -0.71
CA LEU A 116 -30.85 -27.58 -1.31
C LEU A 116 -31.05 -28.44 -2.56
N VAL A 117 -32.30 -28.83 -2.81
CA VAL A 117 -32.66 -29.57 -4.03
C VAL A 117 -32.53 -28.63 -5.23
N PRO A 118 -31.65 -28.92 -6.21
CA PRO A 118 -31.45 -28.04 -7.35
C PRO A 118 -32.64 -28.08 -8.29
N ASP A 119 -33.01 -26.90 -8.83
CA ASP A 119 -33.87 -26.84 -10.01
C ASP A 119 -33.05 -27.21 -11.25
N THR A 120 -33.30 -28.41 -11.78
CA THR A 120 -32.52 -29.01 -12.88
C THR A 120 -32.56 -28.19 -14.18
N GLN A 121 -33.64 -27.46 -14.43
CA GLN A 121 -33.74 -26.57 -15.60
C GLN A 121 -32.81 -25.35 -15.44
N ASN A 122 -32.81 -24.75 -14.25
CA ASN A 122 -31.94 -23.61 -13.93
C ASN A 122 -30.46 -24.00 -13.91
N CYS A 123 -30.13 -25.19 -13.41
CA CYS A 123 -28.73 -25.64 -13.31
C CYS A 123 -28.04 -25.85 -14.66
N THR A 124 -28.80 -26.24 -15.68
CA THR A 124 -28.26 -26.33 -17.06
C THR A 124 -27.86 -24.95 -17.56
N ALA A 125 -28.74 -23.95 -17.38
CA ALA A 125 -28.49 -22.57 -17.79
C ALA A 125 -27.34 -21.93 -16.99
N ILE A 126 -27.33 -22.11 -15.66
CA ILE A 126 -26.28 -21.60 -14.77
C ILE A 126 -24.91 -22.16 -15.17
N ARG A 127 -24.78 -23.50 -15.31
CA ARG A 127 -23.51 -24.13 -15.69
C ARG A 127 -23.05 -23.71 -17.09
N ALA A 128 -23.97 -23.56 -18.04
CA ALA A 128 -23.64 -23.06 -19.38
C ALA A 128 -23.13 -21.62 -19.36
N GLY A 129 -23.75 -20.73 -18.56
CA GLY A 129 -23.30 -19.37 -18.34
C GLY A 129 -21.91 -19.30 -17.71
N LEU A 130 -21.67 -20.12 -16.67
CA LEU A 130 -20.38 -20.18 -16.00
C LEU A 130 -19.26 -20.69 -16.93
N ARG A 131 -19.55 -21.66 -17.80
CA ARG A 131 -18.59 -22.10 -18.85
C ARG A 131 -18.30 -21.01 -19.87
N ALA A 132 -19.29 -20.24 -20.29
CA ALA A 132 -19.07 -19.13 -21.22
C ALA A 132 -18.20 -18.01 -20.60
N HIS A 133 -18.31 -17.80 -19.29
CA HIS A 133 -17.53 -16.79 -18.57
C HIS A 133 -16.14 -17.26 -18.12
N SER A 134 -15.85 -18.57 -18.16
CA SER A 134 -14.62 -19.15 -17.63
C SER A 134 -13.32 -18.76 -18.37
N THR A 135 -13.43 -17.89 -19.37
CA THR A 135 -12.32 -17.31 -20.16
C THR A 135 -11.16 -16.73 -19.31
N ARG A 136 -11.35 -16.49 -18.01
CA ARG A 136 -10.31 -15.98 -17.09
C ARG A 136 -9.32 -17.03 -16.55
N LEU A 137 -9.67 -18.31 -16.50
CA LEU A 137 -8.82 -19.36 -15.89
C LEU A 137 -8.41 -20.42 -16.91
N SER A 138 -9.39 -21.17 -17.44
CA SER A 138 -9.30 -22.06 -18.60
C SER A 138 -10.71 -22.61 -18.91
N ASN A 139 -10.84 -23.47 -19.91
CA ASN A 139 -12.11 -24.16 -20.21
C ASN A 139 -12.49 -25.21 -19.14
N GLU A 140 -11.55 -25.63 -18.30
CA GLU A 140 -11.73 -26.70 -17.30
C GLU A 140 -12.15 -26.18 -15.93
N PHE A 141 -11.78 -24.94 -15.59
CA PHE A 141 -12.08 -24.30 -14.31
C PHE A 141 -13.19 -23.29 -14.46
N GLY A 142 -13.99 -23.12 -13.41
CA GLY A 142 -14.91 -22.00 -13.28
C GLY A 142 -14.80 -21.36 -11.92
N TYR A 143 -15.36 -20.16 -11.81
CA TYR A 143 -15.26 -19.31 -10.64
C TYR A 143 -16.60 -18.62 -10.42
N VAL A 144 -17.08 -18.63 -9.18
CA VAL A 144 -18.29 -17.93 -8.74
C VAL A 144 -17.90 -16.98 -7.62
N ASP A 145 -18.16 -15.70 -7.86
CA ASP A 145 -17.96 -14.63 -6.89
C ASP A 145 -19.04 -14.61 -5.81
N ASN A 146 -18.81 -13.81 -4.78
CA ASN A 146 -19.75 -13.64 -3.68
C ASN A 146 -20.90 -12.67 -3.98
N THR A 147 -21.00 -12.14 -5.20
CA THR A 147 -22.04 -11.16 -5.55
C THR A 147 -23.39 -11.83 -5.72
N ALA A 148 -24.41 -11.29 -5.05
CA ALA A 148 -25.79 -11.75 -5.18
C ALA A 148 -26.32 -11.32 -6.54
N GLY A 149 -26.65 -12.31 -7.39
CA GLY A 149 -27.31 -12.08 -8.66
C GLY A 149 -26.39 -12.25 -9.86
N TRP A 150 -26.16 -13.50 -10.25
CA TRP A 150 -25.35 -13.79 -11.43
C TRP A 150 -26.21 -13.78 -12.69
N ALA A 151 -25.94 -12.85 -13.60
CA ALA A 151 -26.57 -12.81 -14.91
C ALA A 151 -25.91 -13.84 -15.84
N VAL A 152 -26.68 -14.83 -16.29
CA VAL A 152 -26.19 -15.80 -17.29
C VAL A 152 -26.11 -15.11 -18.65
N TYR A 153 -24.90 -14.73 -19.06
CA TYR A 153 -24.62 -14.30 -20.42
C TYR A 153 -24.27 -15.52 -21.28
N GLY A 154 -25.28 -16.08 -21.96
CA GLY A 154 -25.04 -17.00 -23.07
C GLY A 154 -24.53 -16.23 -24.29
N SER A 155 -23.57 -16.80 -25.02
CA SER A 155 -23.00 -16.20 -26.25
C SER A 155 -24.02 -16.03 -27.40
N ALA A 156 -25.23 -16.59 -27.28
CA ALA A 156 -26.26 -16.57 -28.32
C ALA A 156 -27.47 -15.67 -28.00
N GLU A 157 -27.69 -15.26 -26.76
CA GLU A 157 -28.85 -14.44 -26.39
C GLU A 157 -28.46 -13.36 -25.39
N ARG A 158 -28.09 -12.20 -25.92
CA ARG A 158 -28.05 -10.95 -25.17
C ARG A 158 -29.49 -10.49 -24.93
N ARG A 159 -30.26 -11.22 -24.11
CA ARG A 159 -31.59 -10.77 -23.66
C ARG A 159 -31.41 -9.44 -22.94
N GLU A 160 -32.30 -8.49 -23.21
CA GLU A 160 -32.30 -7.18 -22.52
C GLU A 160 -32.41 -7.32 -20.99
N ASN A 161 -32.91 -8.45 -20.49
CA ASN A 161 -32.96 -8.80 -19.07
C ASN A 161 -32.61 -10.29 -18.86
N PRO A 162 -31.34 -10.67 -18.66
CA PRO A 162 -30.98 -12.04 -18.31
C PRO A 162 -31.57 -12.42 -16.94
N PRO A 163 -31.98 -13.70 -16.73
CA PRO A 163 -32.42 -14.14 -15.42
C PRO A 163 -31.27 -14.00 -14.41
N ILE A 164 -31.61 -13.45 -13.24
CA ILE A 164 -30.69 -13.23 -12.13
C ILE A 164 -30.92 -14.37 -11.13
N TYR A 165 -29.90 -15.20 -10.91
CA TYR A 165 -29.97 -16.29 -9.95
C TYR A 165 -29.39 -15.87 -8.60
N ASP A 166 -30.04 -16.30 -7.52
CA ASP A 166 -29.48 -16.14 -6.18
C ASP A 166 -28.27 -17.07 -5.98
N TRP A 167 -27.44 -16.75 -4.98
CA TRP A 167 -26.22 -17.51 -4.72
C TRP A 167 -26.51 -18.97 -4.35
N CYS A 168 -27.60 -19.24 -3.62
CA CYS A 168 -27.94 -20.60 -3.18
C CYS A 168 -28.46 -21.47 -4.33
N GLN A 169 -29.19 -20.89 -5.28
CA GLN A 169 -29.57 -21.53 -6.53
C GLN A 169 -28.31 -21.96 -7.31
N ILE A 170 -27.32 -21.09 -7.41
CA ILE A 170 -26.05 -21.42 -8.08
C ILE A 170 -25.30 -22.53 -7.35
N VAL A 171 -25.13 -22.43 -6.03
CA VAL A 171 -24.43 -23.44 -5.21
C VAL A 171 -25.13 -24.80 -5.25
N SER A 172 -26.46 -24.83 -5.18
CA SER A 172 -27.24 -26.08 -5.26
C SER A 172 -26.99 -26.85 -6.57
N CYS A 173 -26.66 -26.13 -7.66
CA CYS A 173 -26.30 -26.73 -8.94
C CYS A 173 -24.95 -27.45 -8.93
N PHE A 174 -24.17 -27.37 -7.85
CA PHE A 174 -22.96 -28.15 -7.64
C PHE A 174 -23.17 -29.31 -6.67
N ASN A 175 -24.41 -29.58 -6.25
CA ASN A 175 -24.73 -30.77 -5.47
C ASN A 175 -24.16 -32.04 -6.15
N GLY A 176 -23.44 -32.85 -5.39
CA GLY A 176 -22.71 -34.03 -5.85
C GLY A 176 -21.24 -33.79 -6.21
N PHE A 177 -20.80 -32.55 -6.41
CA PHE A 177 -19.37 -32.23 -6.60
C PHE A 177 -18.60 -32.46 -5.29
N LYS A 178 -17.38 -32.98 -5.41
CA LYS A 178 -16.45 -33.14 -4.29
C LYS A 178 -16.03 -31.80 -3.73
N ILE A 179 -16.29 -31.57 -2.45
CA ILE A 179 -15.82 -30.38 -1.74
C ILE A 179 -14.41 -30.66 -1.24
N ILE A 180 -13.43 -29.87 -1.66
CA ILE A 180 -12.03 -30.09 -1.31
C ILE A 180 -11.71 -29.38 0.01
N PRO A 181 -11.26 -30.11 1.04
CA PRO A 181 -10.81 -29.50 2.27
C PRO A 181 -9.50 -28.76 2.07
N SER A 182 -9.37 -27.62 2.72
CA SER A 182 -8.22 -26.74 2.59
C SER A 182 -7.98 -25.88 3.82
N GLU A 183 -6.73 -25.48 4.00
CA GLU A 183 -6.30 -24.52 5.02
C GLU A 183 -5.98 -23.19 4.34
N ALA A 184 -6.43 -22.09 4.94
CA ALA A 184 -6.20 -20.76 4.41
C ALA A 184 -4.80 -20.26 4.81
N ARG A 185 -4.04 -19.74 3.85
CA ARG A 185 -2.78 -19.04 4.12
C ARG A 185 -3.05 -17.59 4.53
N PRO A 186 -2.09 -16.88 5.15
CA PRO A 186 -2.23 -15.45 5.43
C PRO A 186 -2.62 -14.62 4.19
N SER A 187 -2.16 -15.02 3.01
CA SER A 187 -2.47 -14.40 1.72
C SER A 187 -3.94 -14.54 1.27
N ALA A 188 -4.72 -15.43 1.89
CA ALA A 188 -6.16 -15.59 1.67
C ALA A 188 -7.03 -14.64 2.52
N THR A 189 -6.44 -13.83 3.40
CA THR A 189 -7.18 -12.95 4.31
C THR A 189 -7.20 -11.51 3.83
N ILE A 190 -8.26 -10.78 4.18
CA ILE A 190 -8.41 -9.34 3.85
C ILE A 190 -7.76 -8.41 4.88
N LEU A 191 -7.50 -8.90 6.09
CA LEU A 191 -6.88 -8.12 7.16
C LEU A 191 -5.52 -7.52 6.75
N PRO A 192 -4.62 -8.26 6.07
CA PRO A 192 -3.41 -7.71 5.47
C PRO A 192 -3.66 -6.49 4.57
N ASP A 193 -4.74 -6.50 3.79
CA ASP A 193 -5.08 -5.39 2.90
C ASP A 193 -5.57 -4.16 3.69
N ILE A 194 -6.39 -4.35 4.72
CA ILE A 194 -6.79 -3.26 5.63
C ILE A 194 -5.58 -2.67 6.35
N VAL A 195 -4.66 -3.51 6.83
CA VAL A 195 -3.42 -3.07 7.48
C VAL A 195 -2.54 -2.27 6.52
N CYS A 196 -2.38 -2.74 5.27
CA CYS A 196 -1.67 -1.99 4.24
C CYS A 196 -2.30 -0.62 3.98
N TRP A 197 -3.63 -0.57 3.87
CA TRP A 197 -4.37 0.69 3.70
C TRP A 197 -4.22 1.63 4.88
N TRP A 198 -4.26 1.10 6.10
CA TRP A 198 -3.99 1.87 7.31
C TRP A 198 -2.58 2.49 7.27
N ILE A 199 -1.57 1.72 6.87
CA ILE A 199 -0.19 2.22 6.70
C ILE A 199 -0.15 3.37 5.69
N VAL A 200 -0.82 3.25 4.55
CA VAL A 200 -0.92 4.33 3.54
C VAL A 200 -1.55 5.58 4.15
N MET A 201 -2.71 5.42 4.79
CA MET A 201 -3.47 6.54 5.35
C MET A 201 -2.75 7.24 6.49
N ALA A 202 -2.12 6.49 7.39
CA ALA A 202 -1.33 7.06 8.47
C ALA A 202 -0.06 7.75 7.96
N THR A 203 0.60 7.20 6.92
CA THR A 203 1.74 7.85 6.26
C THR A 203 1.33 9.17 5.63
N CYS A 204 0.18 9.20 4.96
CA CYS A 204 -0.45 10.38 4.39
C CYS A 204 -0.79 11.43 5.46
N ALA A 205 -1.47 11.04 6.54
CA ALA A 205 -1.81 11.94 7.65
C ALA A 205 -0.55 12.52 8.32
N SER A 206 0.48 11.70 8.53
CA SER A 206 1.78 12.14 9.03
C SER A 206 2.46 13.13 8.07
N ALA A 207 2.43 12.86 6.76
CA ALA A 207 2.96 13.77 5.76
C ALA A 207 2.22 15.11 5.72
N LEU A 208 0.88 15.10 5.79
CA LEU A 208 0.06 16.30 5.92
C LEU A 208 0.47 17.11 7.15
N TYR A 209 0.53 16.47 8.32
CA TYR A 209 0.94 17.12 9.57
C TYR A 209 2.31 17.81 9.45
N HIS A 210 3.33 17.10 8.94
CA HIS A 210 4.67 17.65 8.77
C HIS A 210 4.73 18.78 7.74
N THR A 211 4.01 18.67 6.62
CA THR A 211 3.88 19.74 5.61
C THR A 211 3.24 20.99 6.22
N GLY A 212 2.18 20.82 7.00
CA GLY A 212 1.54 21.91 7.73
C GLY A 212 2.49 22.63 8.67
N LYS A 213 3.30 21.89 9.45
CA LYS A 213 4.33 22.48 10.32
C LYS A 213 5.41 23.22 9.55
N GLN A 214 5.87 22.66 8.43
CA GLN A 214 6.90 23.31 7.61
C GLN A 214 6.38 24.60 6.94
N LEU A 215 5.16 24.58 6.41
CA LEU A 215 4.51 25.78 5.90
C LEU A 215 4.34 26.82 7.00
N TRP A 216 3.85 26.40 8.17
CA TRP A 216 3.69 27.30 9.31
C TRP A 216 5.02 27.96 9.69
N ALA A 217 6.09 27.20 9.79
CA ALA A 217 7.43 27.70 10.07
C ALA A 217 7.94 28.66 8.98
N ALA A 218 7.67 28.37 7.71
CA ALA A 218 8.08 29.24 6.60
C ALA A 218 7.37 30.60 6.57
N TYR A 219 6.20 30.71 7.22
CA TYR A 219 5.47 31.96 7.41
C TYR A 219 5.82 32.68 8.73
N GLN A 220 6.62 32.10 9.62
CA GLN A 220 7.07 32.80 10.84
C GLN A 220 8.20 33.80 10.53
N SER A 221 8.36 34.83 11.38
CA SER A 221 9.43 35.81 11.19
C SER A 221 10.80 35.13 11.34
N LYS A 222 11.78 35.61 10.55
CA LYS A 222 13.15 35.08 10.54
C LYS A 222 13.93 35.34 11.84
N ASP A 223 13.35 36.11 12.76
CA ASP A 223 14.01 36.59 13.98
C ASP A 223 13.78 35.67 15.18
N LYS A 224 12.95 34.64 15.05
CA LYS A 224 12.74 33.68 16.14
C LYS A 224 13.96 32.77 16.31
N PRO A 225 14.57 32.73 17.51
CA PRO A 225 15.68 31.83 17.80
C PRO A 225 15.19 30.37 17.85
N CYS A 226 16.08 29.45 17.48
CA CYS A 226 15.84 28.01 17.53
C CYS A 226 15.86 27.50 18.97
N GLU A 227 14.76 26.91 19.42
CA GLU A 227 14.62 26.33 20.77
C GLU A 227 15.01 24.84 20.84
N GLY A 228 15.63 24.32 19.77
CA GLY A 228 16.15 22.97 19.69
C GLY A 228 15.06 21.91 19.82
N ARG A 229 15.24 20.95 20.74
CA ARG A 229 14.28 19.85 20.96
C ARG A 229 12.92 20.31 21.49
N ARG A 230 12.84 21.51 22.08
CA ARG A 230 11.58 22.04 22.66
C ARG A 230 10.53 22.38 21.60
N GLU A 231 10.94 22.55 20.34
CA GLU A 231 10.05 22.82 19.20
C GLU A 231 9.38 21.54 18.63
N ILE A 232 9.89 20.37 19.02
CA ILE A 232 9.31 19.08 18.66
C ILE A 232 8.23 18.77 19.69
N SER A 233 6.98 18.77 19.24
CA SER A 233 5.83 18.42 20.08
C SER A 233 5.79 16.91 20.33
N TRP A 234 5.07 16.48 21.36
CA TRP A 234 4.86 15.06 21.65
C TRP A 234 4.19 14.31 20.47
N LEU A 235 3.31 14.98 19.71
CA LEU A 235 2.69 14.41 18.51
C LEU A 235 3.71 14.09 17.41
N ASP A 236 4.75 14.92 17.25
CA ASP A 236 5.82 14.65 16.30
C ASP A 236 6.53 13.33 16.64
N TRP A 237 6.81 13.10 17.92
CA TRP A 237 7.45 11.87 18.37
C TRP A 237 6.58 10.64 18.11
N ILE A 238 5.27 10.74 18.33
CA ILE A 238 4.34 9.64 18.04
C ILE A 238 4.33 9.33 16.54
N LEU A 239 4.23 10.35 15.68
CA LEU A 239 4.21 10.14 14.23
C LEU A 239 5.53 9.58 13.71
N ILE A 240 6.68 10.07 14.21
CA ILE A 240 8.00 9.53 13.87
C ILE A 240 8.14 8.09 14.35
N ALA A 241 7.74 7.79 15.59
CA ALA A 241 7.80 6.43 16.13
C ALA A 241 6.90 5.48 15.35
N TYR A 242 5.70 5.94 14.96
CA TYR A 242 4.80 5.19 14.10
C TYR A 242 5.43 4.92 12.74
N ASP A 243 5.97 5.94 12.05
CA ASP A 243 6.61 5.79 10.74
C ASP A 243 7.79 4.80 10.79
N ILE A 244 8.60 4.84 11.86
CA ILE A 244 9.72 3.92 12.05
C ILE A 244 9.24 2.50 12.33
N GLY A 245 8.38 2.31 13.35
CA GLY A 245 7.95 0.99 13.78
C GLY A 245 6.98 0.31 12.81
N GLY A 246 6.06 1.09 12.25
CA GLY A 246 5.07 0.66 11.27
C GLY A 246 5.70 0.51 9.89
N PRO A 247 5.56 1.48 8.96
CA PRO A 247 5.98 1.30 7.59
C PRO A 247 7.46 0.92 7.43
N ILE A 248 8.40 1.45 8.22
CA ILE A 248 9.81 1.16 7.96
C ILE A 248 10.22 -0.24 8.44
N LEU A 249 10.15 -0.52 9.74
CA LEU A 249 10.64 -1.76 10.31
C LEU A 249 9.74 -2.96 9.99
N PHE A 250 8.41 -2.80 10.10
CA PHE A 250 7.48 -3.89 9.79
C PHE A 250 7.62 -4.34 8.33
N TRP A 251 7.85 -3.41 7.40
CA TRP A 251 8.03 -3.76 5.99
C TRP A 251 9.24 -4.67 5.77
N TRP A 252 10.35 -4.46 6.47
CA TRP A 252 11.53 -5.33 6.34
C TRP A 252 11.28 -6.75 6.84
N VAL A 253 10.53 -6.88 7.94
CA VAL A 253 10.10 -8.19 8.45
C VAL A 253 9.20 -8.88 7.43
N SER A 254 8.18 -8.18 6.94
CA SER A 254 7.25 -8.71 5.93
C SER A 254 7.95 -9.05 4.62
N PHE A 255 8.90 -8.22 4.17
CA PHE A 255 9.71 -8.49 2.99
C PHE A 255 10.59 -9.73 3.16
N GLY A 256 11.20 -9.92 4.33
CA GLY A 256 11.98 -11.12 4.62
C GLY A 256 11.13 -12.39 4.56
N LEU A 257 9.92 -12.35 5.14
CA LEU A 257 8.96 -13.45 5.06
C LEU A 257 8.53 -13.73 3.62
N PHE A 258 8.24 -12.70 2.84
CA PHE A 258 7.91 -12.83 1.42
C PHE A 258 9.05 -13.37 0.57
N ALA A 259 10.28 -12.90 0.80
CA ALA A 259 11.44 -13.37 0.06
C ALA A 259 11.74 -14.85 0.36
N ALA A 260 11.39 -15.32 1.56
CA ALA A 260 11.53 -16.73 1.95
C ALA A 260 10.43 -17.60 1.34
N ASP A 261 9.16 -17.19 1.44
CA ASP A 261 8.01 -17.88 0.85
C ASP A 261 6.94 -16.88 0.38
N PRO A 262 6.95 -16.51 -0.91
CA PRO A 262 5.97 -15.56 -1.47
C PRO A 262 4.53 -16.07 -1.37
N ALA A 263 4.32 -17.38 -1.31
CA ALA A 263 3.00 -17.99 -1.37
C ALA A 263 2.30 -18.00 0.01
N GLN A 264 3.09 -18.00 1.09
CA GLN A 264 2.62 -17.86 2.48
C GLN A 264 2.57 -16.40 2.95
N SER A 265 3.18 -15.46 2.23
CA SER A 265 3.25 -14.08 2.67
C SER A 265 1.94 -13.32 2.50
N ALA A 266 1.55 -12.63 3.57
CA ALA A 266 0.52 -11.59 3.54
C ALA A 266 0.87 -10.44 2.58
N THR A 267 -0.13 -9.64 2.17
CA THR A 267 0.09 -8.43 1.36
C THR A 267 1.09 -7.50 2.03
N ILE A 268 2.13 -7.11 1.30
CA ILE A 268 3.14 -6.15 1.77
C ILE A 268 2.71 -4.74 1.39
N ALA A 269 2.88 -3.79 2.32
CA ALA A 269 2.69 -2.37 2.04
C ALA A 269 3.76 -1.85 1.06
N LEU A 270 3.52 -1.99 -0.24
CA LEU A 270 4.43 -1.58 -1.32
C LEU A 270 4.90 -0.13 -1.19
N THR A 271 4.09 0.71 -0.57
CA THR A 271 4.29 2.15 -0.46
C THR A 271 5.04 2.58 0.80
N ALA A 272 5.47 1.63 1.64
CA ALA A 272 6.16 1.91 2.91
C ALA A 272 7.45 2.75 2.77
N TRP A 273 8.14 2.64 1.63
CA TRP A 273 9.35 3.43 1.33
C TRP A 273 9.12 4.94 1.42
N VAL A 274 7.88 5.39 1.24
CA VAL A 274 7.52 6.81 1.32
C VAL A 274 7.66 7.36 2.73
N ALA A 275 7.44 6.55 3.77
CA ALA A 275 7.66 6.97 5.15
C ALA A 275 9.15 7.28 5.40
N ALA A 276 10.05 6.38 4.96
CA ALA A 276 11.50 6.58 5.05
C ALA A 276 11.96 7.80 4.24
N TRP A 277 11.49 7.93 3.00
CA TRP A 277 11.81 9.06 2.12
C TRP A 277 11.37 10.40 2.71
N LYS A 278 10.14 10.45 3.25
CA LYS A 278 9.59 11.60 3.97
C LYS A 278 10.45 11.96 5.17
N LEU A 279 10.71 11.03 6.09
CA LEU A 279 11.51 11.31 7.30
C LEU A 279 12.94 11.76 6.94
N GLY A 280 13.54 11.16 5.90
CA GLY A 280 14.86 11.55 5.40
C GLY A 280 14.89 12.97 4.82
N SER A 281 13.75 13.51 4.40
CA SER A 281 13.62 14.91 3.98
C SER A 281 13.27 15.84 5.14
N VAL A 282 12.29 15.49 5.96
CA VAL A 282 11.76 16.33 7.03
C VAL A 282 12.85 16.70 8.05
N THR A 283 13.80 15.78 8.30
CA THR A 283 14.98 16.00 9.16
C THR A 283 15.92 17.12 8.70
N LYS A 284 15.84 17.55 7.43
CA LYS A 284 16.65 18.65 6.88
C LYS A 284 16.08 20.03 7.19
N TYR A 285 14.80 20.10 7.57
CA TYR A 285 14.08 21.35 7.76
C TYR A 285 13.73 21.59 9.23
N HIS A 286 13.48 22.85 9.58
CA HIS A 286 12.96 23.23 10.88
C HIS A 286 11.56 22.61 11.11
N PRO A 287 11.22 22.14 12.33
CA PRO A 287 12.01 22.21 13.58
C PRO A 287 13.05 21.09 13.78
N TYR A 288 13.07 20.06 12.92
CA TYR A 288 13.89 18.86 13.15
C TYR A 288 15.39 19.11 12.98
N SER A 289 15.77 19.92 11.99
CA SER A 289 17.18 20.31 11.81
C SER A 289 17.73 21.11 12.99
N CYS A 290 16.88 21.95 13.60
CA CYS A 290 17.16 22.71 14.81
C CYS A 290 17.33 21.77 16.03
N ALA A 291 16.47 20.78 16.20
CA ALA A 291 16.62 19.77 17.25
C ALA A 291 17.90 18.92 17.14
N LEU A 292 18.43 18.76 15.91
CA LEU A 292 19.67 18.04 15.63
C LEU A 292 20.93 18.93 15.63
N GLN A 293 20.81 20.23 15.95
CA GLN A 293 21.93 21.17 15.84
C GLN A 293 23.16 20.77 16.67
N TYR A 294 22.93 20.19 17.86
CA TYR A 294 23.98 19.75 18.77
C TYR A 294 24.58 18.38 18.40
N HIS A 295 24.10 17.76 17.32
CA HIS A 295 24.54 16.45 16.85
C HIS A 295 24.84 16.50 15.35
N PRO A 296 25.95 17.13 14.92
CA PRO A 296 26.26 17.37 13.50
C PRO A 296 26.39 16.05 12.71
N ARG A 297 26.96 15.01 13.31
CA ARG A 297 27.02 13.66 12.70
C ARG A 297 25.62 13.10 12.45
N ALA A 298 24.72 13.19 13.42
CA ALA A 298 23.35 12.71 13.28
C ALA A 298 22.58 13.48 12.21
N ARG A 299 22.76 14.81 12.14
CA ARG A 299 22.17 15.68 11.12
C ARG A 299 22.54 15.26 9.69
N VAL A 300 23.74 14.71 9.48
CA VAL A 300 24.19 14.23 8.17
C VAL A 300 23.78 12.78 7.90
N TRP A 301 23.95 11.89 8.88
CA TRP A 301 23.77 10.45 8.69
C TRP A 301 22.30 10.01 8.72
N ILE A 302 21.45 10.59 9.57
CA ILE A 302 20.03 10.21 9.66
C ILE A 302 19.32 10.37 8.30
N PRO A 303 19.40 11.53 7.61
CA PRO A 303 18.82 11.68 6.28
C PRO A 303 19.36 10.68 5.27
N ARG A 304 20.67 10.41 5.28
CA ARG A 304 21.32 9.50 4.33
C ARG A 304 20.82 8.06 4.53
N LEU A 305 20.78 7.60 5.77
CA LEU A 305 20.30 6.26 6.11
C LEU A 305 18.82 6.09 5.74
N LEU A 306 17.97 7.06 6.07
CA LEU A 306 16.54 7.02 5.73
C LEU A 306 16.29 7.02 4.21
N ASN A 307 17.04 7.82 3.44
CA ASN A 307 16.93 7.81 1.98
C ASN A 307 17.47 6.50 1.36
N LEU A 308 18.54 5.92 1.93
CA LEU A 308 19.04 4.61 1.52
C LEU A 308 17.99 3.52 1.80
N MET A 309 17.38 3.52 2.99
CA MET A 309 16.29 2.60 3.31
C MET A 309 15.11 2.77 2.36
N ALA A 310 14.70 4.01 2.07
CA ALA A 310 13.65 4.27 1.08
C ALA A 310 13.98 3.68 -0.29
N LEU A 311 15.22 3.85 -0.78
CA LEU A 311 15.64 3.28 -2.05
C LEU A 311 15.59 1.75 -2.05
N LEU A 312 16.08 1.11 -0.98
CA LEU A 312 16.06 -0.34 -0.87
C LEU A 312 14.64 -0.89 -0.74
N GLN A 313 13.78 -0.23 0.03
CA GLN A 313 12.35 -0.58 0.14
C GLN A 313 11.61 -0.38 -1.19
N TRP A 314 11.93 0.68 -1.93
CA TRP A 314 11.39 0.89 -3.28
C TRP A 314 11.82 -0.22 -4.23
N ALA A 315 13.12 -0.57 -4.26
CA ALA A 315 13.64 -1.65 -5.09
C ALA A 315 13.02 -3.01 -4.74
N GLY A 316 12.88 -3.32 -3.44
CA GLY A 316 12.16 -4.51 -3.00
C GLY A 316 10.67 -4.47 -3.35
N GLY A 317 10.03 -3.29 -3.32
CA GLY A 317 8.68 -3.06 -3.84
C GLY A 317 8.55 -3.42 -5.32
N VAL A 318 9.51 -2.99 -6.16
CA VAL A 318 9.59 -3.38 -7.58
C VAL A 318 9.74 -4.90 -7.73
N TYR A 319 10.62 -5.53 -6.93
CA TYR A 319 10.77 -6.99 -6.95
C TYR A 319 9.46 -7.73 -6.61
N ILE A 320 8.79 -7.33 -5.53
CA ILE A 320 7.48 -7.88 -5.14
C ILE A 320 6.47 -7.73 -6.29
N MET A 321 6.45 -6.58 -6.96
CA MET A 321 5.59 -6.35 -8.11
C MET A 321 5.92 -7.27 -9.29
N VAL A 322 7.19 -7.46 -9.61
CA VAL A 322 7.59 -8.38 -10.69
C VAL A 322 7.12 -9.80 -10.39
N VAL A 323 7.24 -10.25 -9.14
CA VAL A 323 6.74 -11.56 -8.70
C VAL A 323 5.20 -11.64 -8.88
N TYR A 324 4.45 -10.64 -8.40
CA TYR A 324 2.99 -10.63 -8.55
C TYR A 324 2.50 -10.42 -9.99
N LEU A 325 3.18 -9.60 -10.80
CA LEU A 325 2.82 -9.36 -12.21
C LEU A 325 3.18 -10.56 -13.08
N GLY A 326 4.29 -11.24 -12.78
CA GLY A 326 4.63 -12.54 -13.35
C GLY A 326 3.53 -13.58 -13.09
N ASP A 327 2.98 -13.58 -11.87
CA ASP A 327 1.84 -14.42 -11.49
C ASP A 327 0.57 -14.08 -12.28
N LEU A 328 0.22 -12.79 -12.40
CA LEU A 328 -0.96 -12.31 -13.12
C LEU A 328 -0.90 -12.52 -14.65
N SER A 329 0.30 -12.50 -15.23
CA SER A 329 0.51 -12.62 -16.68
C SER A 329 0.61 -14.07 -17.16
N SER A 330 0.97 -15.00 -16.27
CA SER A 330 1.05 -16.41 -16.59
C SER A 330 -0.35 -17.06 -16.48
N LYS A 331 -0.73 -17.88 -17.45
CA LYS A 331 -1.91 -18.77 -17.33
C LYS A 331 -1.74 -19.83 -16.21
N GLY A 332 -0.67 -19.75 -15.42
CA GLY A 332 -0.20 -20.75 -14.48
C GLY A 332 0.47 -20.13 -13.25
N SER A 333 -0.16 -19.13 -12.64
CA SER A 333 0.21 -18.59 -11.32
C SER A 333 0.53 -19.71 -10.31
N THR A 334 1.69 -19.61 -9.65
CA THR A 334 2.15 -20.60 -8.65
C THR A 334 1.77 -20.21 -7.23
N LEU A 335 1.30 -18.98 -7.02
CA LEU A 335 0.94 -18.48 -5.70
C LEU A 335 -0.46 -18.97 -5.31
N THR A 336 -0.52 -20.10 -4.61
CA THR A 336 -1.75 -20.59 -3.98
C THR A 336 -2.00 -19.84 -2.67
N SER A 337 -3.26 -19.48 -2.42
CA SER A 337 -3.72 -18.86 -1.17
C SER A 337 -4.25 -19.88 -0.18
N TYR A 338 -4.43 -21.12 -0.63
CA TYR A 338 -4.91 -22.22 0.19
C TYR A 338 -4.01 -23.44 0.04
N ASP A 339 -3.83 -24.17 1.14
CA ASP A 339 -3.17 -25.45 1.17
C ASP A 339 -4.21 -26.57 1.10
N CYS A 340 -4.02 -27.51 0.16
CA CYS A 340 -4.91 -28.65 -0.01
C CYS A 340 -4.71 -29.68 1.11
N LEU A 341 -5.78 -30.09 1.79
CA LEU A 341 -5.73 -31.12 2.81
C LEU A 341 -6.05 -32.50 2.20
N ALA A 342 -5.08 -33.05 1.46
CA ALA A 342 -5.24 -34.32 0.72
C ALA A 342 -5.81 -35.47 1.56
N SER A 343 -5.39 -35.57 2.82
CA SER A 343 -5.84 -36.58 3.78
C SER A 343 -7.34 -36.49 4.11
N GLY A 344 -7.93 -35.30 4.04
CA GLY A 344 -9.35 -35.06 4.29
C GLY A 344 -10.24 -35.31 3.07
N VAL A 345 -9.66 -35.41 1.86
CA VAL A 345 -10.44 -35.50 0.62
C VAL A 345 -11.35 -36.73 0.64
N ALA A 346 -10.86 -37.90 1.05
CA ALA A 346 -11.68 -39.12 1.03
C ALA A 346 -12.99 -38.96 1.85
N ALA A 347 -12.89 -38.38 3.04
CA ALA A 347 -14.01 -38.19 3.97
C ALA A 347 -14.91 -36.99 3.61
N ALA A 348 -14.46 -36.10 2.72
CA ALA A 348 -15.20 -34.91 2.37
C ALA A 348 -16.50 -35.22 1.57
N PRO A 349 -17.53 -34.38 1.63
CA PRO A 349 -18.78 -34.56 0.89
C PRO A 349 -18.61 -34.53 -0.63
N GLY A 350 -19.52 -35.23 -1.33
CA GLY A 350 -19.57 -35.29 -2.78
C GLY A 350 -18.66 -36.35 -3.40
N SER A 351 -18.64 -36.39 -4.74
CA SER A 351 -17.94 -37.38 -5.55
C SER A 351 -17.03 -36.73 -6.58
N THR A 352 -15.89 -37.36 -6.87
CA THR A 352 -14.87 -36.89 -7.81
C THR A 352 -14.40 -38.07 -8.65
N SER A 353 -14.04 -37.81 -9.91
CA SER A 353 -13.35 -38.75 -10.80
C SER A 353 -11.83 -38.72 -10.62
N CYS A 354 -11.30 -37.66 -10.03
CA CYS A 354 -9.87 -37.43 -9.81
C CYS A 354 -9.41 -37.90 -8.43
N SER A 355 -8.16 -38.36 -8.33
CA SER A 355 -7.55 -38.73 -7.05
C SER A 355 -7.28 -37.50 -6.17
N ALA A 356 -7.06 -37.71 -4.87
CA ALA A 356 -6.72 -36.61 -3.95
C ALA A 356 -5.42 -35.89 -4.37
N ALA A 357 -4.42 -36.64 -4.84
CA ALA A 357 -3.16 -36.07 -5.33
C ALA A 357 -3.38 -35.22 -6.59
N ASP A 358 -4.19 -35.71 -7.53
CA ASP A 358 -4.53 -34.97 -8.74
C ASP A 358 -5.27 -33.68 -8.38
N LEU A 359 -6.29 -33.75 -7.52
CA LEU A 359 -7.03 -32.58 -7.06
C LEU A 359 -6.12 -31.54 -6.41
N CYS A 360 -5.23 -31.96 -5.51
CA CYS A 360 -4.30 -31.03 -4.85
C CYS A 360 -3.23 -30.46 -5.81
N SER A 361 -2.94 -31.12 -6.92
CA SER A 361 -2.04 -30.59 -7.96
C SER A 361 -2.67 -29.49 -8.82
N LYS A 362 -4.00 -29.37 -8.83
CA LYS A 362 -4.74 -28.36 -9.58
C LYS A 362 -4.69 -27.00 -8.86
N THR A 363 -3.53 -26.33 -8.93
CA THR A 363 -3.28 -25.05 -8.27
C THR A 363 -4.36 -23.97 -8.48
N PRO A 364 -5.07 -23.87 -9.64
CA PRO A 364 -6.13 -22.86 -9.80
C PRO A 364 -7.30 -23.00 -8.83
N LEU A 365 -7.59 -24.21 -8.31
CA LEU A 365 -8.64 -24.41 -7.29
C LEU A 365 -8.31 -23.74 -5.97
N PHE A 366 -7.03 -23.49 -5.68
CA PHE A 366 -6.56 -22.99 -4.40
C PHE A 366 -6.02 -21.56 -4.50
N ARG A 367 -6.39 -20.84 -5.56
CA ARG A 367 -6.10 -19.42 -5.70
C ARG A 367 -7.23 -18.62 -5.08
N ASN A 368 -6.90 -17.48 -4.50
CA ASN A 368 -7.91 -16.50 -4.14
C ASN A 368 -8.12 -15.55 -5.31
N LEU A 369 -9.24 -15.69 -6.01
CA LEU A 369 -9.57 -14.88 -7.18
C LEU A 369 -10.34 -13.60 -6.82
N ASP A 370 -10.94 -13.56 -5.61
CA ASP A 370 -11.91 -12.54 -5.14
C ASP A 370 -11.52 -11.74 -3.90
N LEU A 371 -10.27 -11.75 -3.45
CA LEU A 371 -9.79 -10.61 -2.66
C LEU A 371 -9.70 -9.32 -3.50
N ARG A 372 -10.25 -9.36 -4.72
CA ARG A 372 -10.96 -8.26 -5.36
C ARG A 372 -12.36 -8.21 -4.76
N TYR A 373 -12.67 -7.25 -3.91
CA TYR A 373 -14.08 -6.88 -3.68
C TYR A 373 -14.78 -6.81 -5.06
N GLY A 374 -15.71 -7.73 -5.34
CA GLY A 374 -16.28 -7.94 -6.69
C GLY A 374 -16.86 -6.68 -7.32
N ASP A 375 -17.38 -5.78 -6.48
CA ASP A 375 -17.93 -4.48 -6.88
C ASP A 375 -16.95 -3.29 -6.76
N THR A 376 -15.75 -3.47 -6.19
CA THR A 376 -14.72 -2.40 -6.12
C THR A 376 -13.63 -2.54 -7.17
N SER A 377 -13.90 -3.19 -8.31
CA SER A 377 -12.95 -3.30 -9.43
C SER A 377 -12.31 -1.97 -9.85
N GLN A 378 -12.87 -0.83 -9.42
CA GLN A 378 -12.36 0.51 -9.68
C GLN A 378 -11.72 1.23 -8.48
N ILE A 379 -11.93 0.82 -7.22
CA ILE A 379 -11.61 1.68 -6.04
C ILE A 379 -10.81 0.96 -4.93
N GLY A 380 -10.84 -0.37 -4.84
CA GLY A 380 -10.20 -1.13 -3.73
C GLY A 380 -9.14 -2.15 -4.16
N GLY A 381 -8.18 -2.43 -3.27
CA GLY A 381 -7.28 -3.59 -3.36
C GLY A 381 -5.89 -3.36 -3.98
N ARG A 382 -5.26 -4.45 -4.43
CA ARG A 382 -3.86 -4.50 -4.91
C ARG A 382 -3.56 -3.52 -6.05
N TYR A 383 -4.50 -3.28 -6.96
CA TYR A 383 -4.33 -2.33 -8.07
C TYR A 383 -4.26 -0.88 -7.60
N THR A 384 -5.04 -0.52 -6.59
CA THR A 384 -4.99 0.83 -6.01
C THR A 384 -3.66 1.05 -5.28
N LEU A 385 -3.16 0.05 -4.55
CA LEU A 385 -1.82 0.09 -3.95
C LEU A 385 -0.71 0.19 -5.01
N LEU A 386 -0.85 -0.54 -6.12
CA LEU A 386 0.05 -0.45 -7.28
C LEU A 386 0.03 0.95 -7.90
N ALA A 387 -1.16 1.52 -8.09
CA ALA A 387 -1.33 2.87 -8.61
C ALA A 387 -0.69 3.92 -7.69
N PHE A 388 -0.85 3.79 -6.37
CA PHE A 388 -0.16 4.68 -5.41
C PHE A 388 1.35 4.52 -5.44
N PHE A 389 1.86 3.30 -5.51
CA PHE A 389 3.29 3.06 -5.64
C PHE A 389 3.88 3.76 -6.86
N TRP A 390 3.24 3.63 -8.03
CA TRP A 390 3.71 4.28 -9.25
C TRP A 390 3.54 5.79 -9.22
N THR A 391 2.42 6.28 -8.67
CA THR A 391 2.19 7.72 -8.50
C THR A 391 3.29 8.33 -7.64
N TRP A 392 3.62 7.72 -6.50
CA TRP A 392 4.69 8.18 -5.62
C TRP A 392 6.08 8.01 -6.25
N THR A 393 6.31 6.94 -7.00
CA THR A 393 7.56 6.75 -7.76
C THR A 393 7.77 7.87 -8.78
N LEU A 394 6.73 8.18 -9.57
CA LEU A 394 6.77 9.27 -10.54
C LEU A 394 7.07 10.60 -9.86
N MET A 395 6.44 10.87 -8.71
CA MET A 395 6.70 12.09 -7.95
C MET A 395 8.12 12.17 -7.39
N ALA A 396 8.67 11.06 -6.91
CA ALA A 396 10.06 11.03 -6.43
C ALA A 396 11.07 11.29 -7.55
N ILE A 397 10.76 10.86 -8.78
CA ILE A 397 11.64 11.02 -9.95
C ILE A 397 11.42 12.37 -10.66
N THR A 398 10.23 12.98 -10.51
CA THR A 398 9.83 14.22 -11.20
C THR A 398 10.85 15.37 -11.08
N PRO A 399 11.40 15.69 -9.89
CA PRO A 399 12.46 16.71 -9.77
C PRO A 399 13.67 16.45 -10.66
N PHE A 400 14.08 15.19 -10.79
CA PHE A 400 15.22 14.80 -11.61
C PHE A 400 14.90 14.89 -13.10
N ILE A 401 13.67 14.57 -13.51
CA ILE A 401 13.20 14.74 -14.89
C ILE A 401 13.22 16.22 -15.27
N PHE A 402 12.68 17.11 -14.44
CA PHE A 402 12.70 18.54 -14.72
C PHE A 402 14.12 19.12 -14.79
N LEU A 403 15.03 18.65 -13.93
CA LEU A 403 16.45 19.00 -14.03
C LEU A 403 17.05 18.53 -15.36
N LEU A 404 16.77 17.30 -15.78
CA LEU A 404 17.27 16.75 -17.04
C LEU A 404 16.72 17.52 -18.25
N ILE A 405 15.42 17.84 -18.26
CA ILE A 405 14.78 18.64 -19.32
C ILE A 405 15.42 20.03 -19.39
N GLY A 406 15.59 20.69 -18.24
CA GLY A 406 16.24 22.00 -18.18
C GLY A 406 17.68 21.96 -18.71
N TRP A 407 18.43 20.91 -18.36
CA TRP A 407 19.80 20.69 -18.84
C TRP A 407 19.86 20.38 -20.35
N LEU A 408 18.94 19.58 -20.89
CA LEU A 408 18.85 19.31 -22.33
C LEU A 408 18.42 20.55 -23.12
N GLY A 409 17.42 21.28 -22.61
CA GLY A 409 16.92 22.50 -23.23
C GLY A 409 17.99 23.58 -23.34
N SER A 410 18.77 23.81 -22.29
CA SER A 410 19.87 24.79 -22.32
C SER A 410 20.97 24.42 -23.33
N LYS A 411 21.27 23.12 -23.47
CA LYS A 411 22.21 22.62 -24.48
C LYS A 411 21.73 22.87 -25.91
N LEU A 412 20.43 22.74 -26.15
CA LEU A 412 19.83 23.00 -27.47
C LEU A 412 19.77 24.50 -27.81
N VAL A 413 19.61 25.37 -26.80
CA VAL A 413 19.52 26.82 -26.97
C VAL A 413 20.91 27.49 -27.06
N GLY A 414 21.99 26.76 -26.77
CA GLY A 414 23.36 27.30 -26.81
C GLY A 414 23.65 28.26 -25.66
N ASP A 415 22.92 28.15 -24.55
CA ASP A 415 23.05 29.05 -23.41
C ASP A 415 24.38 28.84 -22.66
N SER A 416 24.88 29.90 -22.02
CA SER A 416 26.13 29.83 -21.27
C SER A 416 26.02 28.91 -20.05
N SER A 417 27.12 28.24 -19.69
CA SER A 417 27.18 27.30 -18.56
C SER A 417 26.71 27.91 -17.23
N GLU A 418 26.92 29.22 -17.02
CA GLU A 418 26.52 29.91 -15.78
C GLU A 418 25.02 30.21 -15.71
N LYS A 419 24.42 30.67 -16.83
CA LYS A 419 22.96 30.86 -16.90
C LYS A 419 22.21 29.53 -16.73
N MET A 420 22.76 28.45 -17.28
CA MET A 420 22.27 27.09 -17.06
C MET A 420 22.28 26.68 -15.57
N LYS A 421 23.35 27.01 -14.82
CA LYS A 421 23.41 26.72 -13.39
C LYS A 421 22.40 27.54 -12.60
N GLU A 422 22.11 28.77 -13.02
CA GLU A 422 21.10 29.62 -12.37
C GLU A 422 19.68 29.11 -12.63
N ASP A 423 19.34 28.81 -13.89
CA ASP A 423 18.04 28.28 -14.27
C ASP A 423 17.79 26.90 -13.65
N ALA A 424 18.80 26.02 -13.64
CA ALA A 424 18.70 24.72 -12.96
C ALA A 424 18.51 24.88 -11.44
N ARG A 425 19.20 25.84 -10.80
CA ARG A 425 19.00 26.15 -9.37
C ARG A 425 17.62 26.76 -9.11
N TYR A 426 17.08 27.56 -10.03
CA TYR A 426 15.75 28.13 -9.93
C TYR A 426 14.68 27.05 -10.09
N ILE A 427 14.74 26.23 -11.14
CA ILE A 427 13.85 25.09 -11.37
C ILE A 427 13.93 24.13 -10.19
N TRP A 428 15.13 23.83 -9.69
CA TRP A 428 15.29 23.01 -8.49
C TRP A 428 14.59 23.63 -7.28
N ARG A 429 14.71 24.93 -7.03
CA ARG A 429 14.03 25.60 -5.92
C ARG A 429 12.51 25.61 -6.07
N VAL A 430 12.00 25.72 -7.29
CA VAL A 430 10.55 25.73 -7.57
C VAL A 430 9.95 24.31 -7.49
N VAL A 431 10.66 23.32 -8.02
CA VAL A 431 10.17 21.94 -8.13
C VAL A 431 10.46 21.17 -6.84
N ASN A 432 11.64 21.32 -6.23
CA ASN A 432 12.02 20.58 -5.02
C ASN A 432 11.41 21.20 -3.75
N LEU A 433 10.08 21.23 -3.68
CA LEU A 433 9.29 21.51 -2.48
C LEU A 433 9.46 20.40 -1.42
N GLY A 434 10.08 19.29 -1.80
CA GLY A 434 10.37 18.16 -0.94
C GLY A 434 9.28 17.08 -0.98
N PRO A 435 9.64 15.83 -0.61
CA PRO A 435 8.76 14.67 -0.59
C PRO A 435 7.40 14.88 0.09
N HIS A 436 7.39 15.55 1.24
CA HIS A 436 6.19 15.72 2.06
C HIS A 436 5.13 16.60 1.37
N PHE A 437 5.50 17.56 0.51
CA PHE A 437 4.55 18.31 -0.33
C PHE A 437 3.91 17.42 -1.40
N TYR A 438 4.70 16.60 -2.09
CA TYR A 438 4.20 15.66 -3.08
C TYR A 438 3.28 14.61 -2.46
N ILE A 439 3.66 14.09 -1.30
CA ILE A 439 2.86 13.15 -0.52
C ILE A 439 1.57 13.84 -0.03
N ALA A 440 1.66 15.08 0.45
CA ALA A 440 0.49 15.85 0.86
C ALA A 440 -0.50 16.08 -0.30
N PHE A 441 -0.01 16.37 -1.51
CA PHE A 441 -0.87 16.53 -2.69
C PHE A 441 -1.57 15.21 -3.07
N THR A 442 -0.82 14.11 -3.12
CA THR A 442 -1.38 12.78 -3.41
C THR A 442 -2.30 12.25 -2.32
N THR A 443 -2.14 12.75 -1.09
CA THR A 443 -3.03 12.39 0.02
C THR A 443 -4.49 12.73 -0.29
N LEU A 444 -4.79 13.75 -1.10
CA LEU A 444 -6.17 14.04 -1.49
C LEU A 444 -6.78 12.92 -2.33
N ILE A 445 -5.99 12.35 -3.23
CA ILE A 445 -6.38 11.19 -4.02
C ILE A 445 -6.56 9.99 -3.07
N CYS A 446 -5.58 9.72 -2.20
CA CYS A 446 -5.67 8.64 -1.19
C CYS A 446 -6.93 8.74 -0.32
N VAL A 447 -7.21 9.93 0.20
CA VAL A 447 -8.37 10.19 1.06
C VAL A 447 -9.66 10.07 0.27
N GLY A 448 -9.72 10.58 -0.96
CA GLY A 448 -10.89 10.42 -1.83
C GLY A 448 -11.21 8.95 -2.09
N PHE A 449 -10.20 8.15 -2.45
CA PHE A 449 -10.34 6.70 -2.60
C PHE A 449 -10.74 6.01 -1.29
N SER A 450 -10.18 6.41 -0.16
CA SER A 450 -10.49 5.83 1.14
C SER A 450 -11.91 6.18 1.61
N VAL A 451 -12.37 7.40 1.38
CA VAL A 451 -13.75 7.81 1.67
C VAL A 451 -14.72 7.07 0.76
N ALA A 452 -14.43 6.99 -0.54
CA ALA A 452 -15.23 6.21 -1.48
C ALA A 452 -15.29 4.72 -1.08
N TYR A 453 -14.16 4.16 -0.63
CA TYR A 453 -14.07 2.79 -0.14
C TYR A 453 -14.86 2.60 1.17
N ALA A 454 -14.79 3.55 2.11
CA ALA A 454 -15.62 3.53 3.33
C ALA A 454 -17.11 3.63 3.02
N VAL A 455 -17.51 4.54 2.12
CA VAL A 455 -18.91 4.65 1.68
C VAL A 455 -19.35 3.34 1.03
N HIS A 456 -18.51 2.72 0.21
CA HIS A 456 -18.79 1.43 -0.39
C HIS A 456 -18.95 0.33 0.68
N MET A 457 -18.07 0.25 1.67
CA MET A 457 -18.21 -0.67 2.82
C MET A 457 -19.53 -0.44 3.55
N LEU A 458 -19.99 0.80 3.69
CA LEU A 458 -21.29 1.14 4.28
C LEU A 458 -22.48 0.79 3.39
N GLN A 459 -22.36 0.92 2.06
CA GLN A 459 -23.41 0.57 1.11
C GLN A 459 -23.58 -0.94 0.96
N THR A 460 -22.47 -1.68 1.02
CA THR A 460 -22.44 -3.16 0.98
C THR A 460 -22.60 -3.78 2.36
N TRP A 461 -22.77 -2.96 3.40
CA TRP A 461 -22.95 -3.35 4.79
C TRP A 461 -24.24 -4.16 5.04
N ASP A 462 -25.24 -4.03 4.18
CA ASP A 462 -26.55 -4.66 4.40
C ASP A 462 -26.43 -6.19 4.43
N SER A 463 -27.06 -6.76 5.46
CA SER A 463 -27.04 -8.16 5.86
C SER A 463 -27.51 -9.17 4.80
N THR A 464 -28.12 -8.69 3.71
CA THR A 464 -28.81 -9.50 2.70
C THR A 464 -28.03 -9.67 1.39
N ARG A 465 -26.95 -8.91 1.16
CA ARG A 465 -26.20 -8.93 -0.10
C ARG A 465 -24.72 -9.22 0.19
N ASN A 466 -24.20 -10.31 -0.35
CA ASN A 466 -22.76 -10.55 -0.55
C ASN A 466 -21.92 -11.02 0.65
N ARG A 467 -22.52 -11.64 1.68
CA ARG A 467 -21.77 -12.23 2.81
C ARG A 467 -21.24 -13.65 2.56
N GLU A 468 -21.58 -14.23 1.42
CA GLU A 468 -21.25 -15.62 1.12
C GLU A 468 -19.81 -15.80 0.66
N ALA A 469 -19.32 -17.03 0.72
CA ALA A 469 -17.99 -17.37 0.25
C ALA A 469 -17.97 -17.51 -1.28
N PRO A 470 -16.97 -16.94 -1.97
CA PRO A 470 -16.71 -17.32 -3.36
C PRO A 470 -16.23 -18.77 -3.43
N PHE A 471 -16.32 -19.37 -4.60
CA PHE A 471 -15.81 -20.71 -4.81
C PHE A 471 -15.28 -20.92 -6.22
N THR A 472 -14.22 -21.72 -6.30
CA THR A 472 -13.61 -22.15 -7.56
C THR A 472 -13.92 -23.62 -7.76
N PHE A 473 -14.12 -24.04 -9.01
CA PHE A 473 -14.46 -25.44 -9.29
C PHE A 473 -13.83 -25.93 -10.60
N HIS A 474 -13.67 -27.25 -10.72
CA HIS A 474 -13.10 -27.94 -11.87
C HIS A 474 -14.15 -28.89 -12.45
N TYR A 475 -14.55 -28.66 -13.70
CA TYR A 475 -15.64 -29.40 -14.32
C TYR A 475 -15.31 -30.89 -14.48
N GLU A 476 -14.13 -31.23 -15.00
CA GLU A 476 -13.80 -32.63 -15.33
C GLU A 476 -13.63 -33.52 -14.10
N CYS A 477 -13.07 -32.96 -13.01
CA CYS A 477 -12.92 -33.68 -11.75
C CYS A 477 -14.19 -33.70 -10.91
N ASN A 478 -15.25 -32.97 -11.29
CA ASN A 478 -16.42 -32.71 -10.43
C ASN A 478 -16.02 -32.25 -9.03
N ALA A 479 -15.10 -31.30 -8.94
CA ALA A 479 -14.56 -30.85 -7.66
C ALA A 479 -14.69 -29.34 -7.49
N LEU A 480 -14.85 -28.90 -6.26
CA LEU A 480 -14.93 -27.48 -5.90
C LEU A 480 -14.17 -27.18 -4.62
N HIS A 481 -13.69 -25.96 -4.52
CA HIS A 481 -13.03 -25.40 -3.35
C HIS A 481 -13.77 -24.11 -2.95
N VAL A 482 -14.12 -24.04 -1.67
CA VAL A 482 -14.76 -22.87 -1.06
C VAL A 482 -13.70 -21.98 -0.43
N GLU A 483 -13.73 -20.69 -0.76
CA GLU A 483 -12.81 -19.67 -0.28
C GLU A 483 -13.32 -19.03 1.04
N LEU A 484 -12.48 -18.21 1.69
CA LEU A 484 -12.95 -17.43 2.85
C LEU A 484 -13.95 -16.36 2.41
N SER A 485 -15.03 -16.19 3.19
CA SER A 485 -15.97 -15.09 2.96
C SER A 485 -15.27 -13.73 3.20
N PRO A 486 -15.35 -12.78 2.26
CA PRO A 486 -14.75 -11.44 2.42
C PRO A 486 -15.23 -10.68 3.67
N TRP A 487 -16.37 -11.06 4.23
CA TRP A 487 -16.97 -10.43 5.41
C TRP A 487 -16.66 -11.15 6.73
N ARG A 488 -16.40 -12.46 6.69
CA ARG A 488 -16.23 -13.31 7.88
C ARG A 488 -14.78 -13.78 8.08
N ASN A 489 -13.90 -13.59 7.10
CA ASN A 489 -12.51 -14.04 7.10
C ASN A 489 -11.61 -13.48 8.22
N PHE A 490 -12.01 -12.39 8.89
CA PHE A 490 -11.18 -11.70 9.87
C PHE A 490 -10.83 -12.55 11.11
N LEU A 491 -11.56 -13.65 11.32
CA LEU A 491 -11.47 -14.49 12.50
C LEU A 491 -11.16 -15.96 12.17
N ASP A 492 -10.97 -16.24 10.87
CA ASP A 492 -10.83 -17.57 10.28
C ASP A 492 -9.43 -18.20 10.48
N LEU A 493 -8.52 -17.49 11.15
CA LEU A 493 -7.18 -17.96 11.52
C LEU A 493 -6.99 -17.91 13.05
N SER A 494 -6.52 -19.03 13.61
CA SER A 494 -6.29 -19.21 15.05
C SER A 494 -5.36 -18.16 15.67
N GLU A 495 -4.39 -17.63 14.93
CA GLU A 495 -3.43 -16.63 15.38
C GLU A 495 -4.05 -15.24 15.57
N TYR A 496 -4.98 -14.84 14.70
CA TYR A 496 -5.67 -13.54 14.76
C TYR A 496 -6.84 -13.52 15.74
N SER A 497 -7.26 -14.69 16.24
CA SER A 497 -8.21 -14.83 17.35
C SER A 497 -7.74 -14.11 18.64
N ARG A 498 -6.45 -13.78 18.78
CA ARG A 498 -5.92 -12.99 19.92
C ARG A 498 -6.37 -11.53 19.88
N ALA A 499 -6.31 -10.88 18.71
CA ALA A 499 -6.82 -9.53 18.55
C ALA A 499 -8.34 -9.48 18.78
N TYR A 500 -9.06 -10.51 18.30
CA TYR A 500 -10.48 -10.73 18.61
C TYR A 500 -10.78 -10.81 20.10
N ARG A 501 -9.98 -11.56 20.87
CA ARG A 501 -10.14 -11.65 22.33
C ARG A 501 -9.96 -10.29 23.00
N ILE A 502 -8.99 -9.49 22.55
CA ILE A 502 -8.75 -8.14 23.09
C ILE A 502 -9.91 -7.19 22.77
N VAL A 503 -10.40 -7.17 21.53
CA VAL A 503 -11.53 -6.33 21.12
C VAL A 503 -12.82 -6.76 21.83
N LYS A 504 -13.08 -8.07 21.94
CA LYS A 504 -14.24 -8.60 22.66
C LYS A 504 -14.21 -8.21 24.15
N MET A 505 -13.06 -8.31 24.80
CA MET A 505 -12.89 -7.87 26.19
C MET A 505 -13.11 -6.36 26.38
N ALA A 506 -12.76 -5.54 25.38
CA ALA A 506 -12.87 -4.09 25.48
C ALA A 506 -14.29 -3.54 25.16
N PHE A 507 -15.07 -4.24 24.32
CA PHE A 507 -16.32 -3.68 23.76
C PHE A 507 -17.58 -4.54 23.99
N VAL A 508 -17.47 -5.74 24.55
CA VAL A 508 -18.59 -6.69 24.73
C VAL A 508 -18.73 -7.14 26.19
N ALA A 509 -18.33 -6.28 27.14
CA ALA A 509 -18.54 -6.51 28.57
C ALA A 509 -19.98 -6.18 28.97
#